data_AF-A0A1I7TLN7-F1
#
_entry.id   AF-A0A1I7TLN7-F1
#
_cell.length_a   1.000
_cell.length_b   1.000
_cell.length_c   1.000
_cell.angle_alpha   90.00
_cell.angle_beta   90.00
_cell.angle_gamma   90.00
#
_symmetry.space_group_name_H-M   'P 1'
#
loop_
_entity.id
_entity.type
_entity.pdbx_description
1 polymer ?
#
loop_
_entity_poly.entity_id
_entity_poly.type
_entity_poly.pdbx_seq_one_letter_code
_entity_poly.pdbx_strand_id
1 'polypeptide(L)'
;MPAIVNIDKMVPKRINRFETNAQGFVINDRTHRFVAVAARHHEAGDEAEMAMGYEFTDRNGVTSPRQIIRLGFFEAIHQFFENHLRGSSVYIAEFIVGSTWQNLFPQGTKIIIGHLKCPERSHNALEALTPFIESVKKITVRVHSPNDPVFENEIIGKVEKLVIDYSGRGVDSWTDLLRNLPVPHVHMAEKINLLDLIPLINMWISDKKKIGTKFTMQATTVPQFIFSIVTWLKAQKKVIDGRSSGQFPFVLTLPIDDQSELIINGSETPAEFRTLAGSGWPTPQMLVIEVMPKGTADEIDA
;
A
#
# COMPACT_ATOMS: atom_id res chain seq x y z
N MET A 1 3.89 25.21 -0.44
CA MET A 1 3.09 23.98 -0.23
C MET A 1 3.20 23.13 -1.49
N PRO A 2 3.61 21.86 -1.44
CA PRO A 2 3.63 21.04 -2.65
C PRO A 2 2.19 20.73 -3.08
N ALA A 3 1.88 20.95 -4.36
CA ALA A 3 0.57 20.67 -4.93
C ALA A 3 0.33 19.14 -4.91
N ILE A 4 -0.67 18.70 -4.17
CA ILE A 4 -1.15 17.31 -4.19
C ILE A 4 -2.05 17.17 -5.41
N VAL A 5 -1.57 16.49 -6.46
CA VAL A 5 -2.39 16.21 -7.65
C VAL A 5 -2.87 14.77 -7.61
N ASN A 6 -4.20 14.62 -7.71
CA ASN A 6 -4.90 13.35 -7.75
C ASN A 6 -4.75 12.69 -9.13
N ILE A 7 -4.12 11.52 -9.19
CA ILE A 7 -3.83 10.74 -10.41
C ILE A 7 -5.13 10.35 -11.15
N ASP A 8 -6.23 10.12 -10.43
CA ASP A 8 -7.51 9.69 -11.02
C ASP A 8 -8.15 10.74 -11.94
N LYS A 9 -7.77 12.02 -11.80
CA LYS A 9 -8.27 13.10 -12.66
C LYS A 9 -7.49 13.26 -13.96
N MET A 10 -6.39 12.53 -14.15
CA MET A 10 -5.48 12.66 -15.30
C MET A 10 -5.55 11.46 -16.27
N VAL A 11 -6.33 10.41 -15.97
CA VAL A 11 -6.65 9.35 -16.94
C VAL A 11 -7.76 9.86 -17.89
N PRO A 12 -7.54 9.92 -19.21
CA PRO A 12 -8.53 10.48 -20.13
C PRO A 12 -9.83 9.65 -20.18
N LYS A 13 -10.99 10.33 -20.14
CA LYS A 13 -12.33 9.76 -20.39
C LYS A 13 -12.52 9.12 -21.79
N ARG A 14 -11.48 9.05 -22.63
CA ARG A 14 -11.56 8.61 -24.04
C ARG A 14 -10.71 7.39 -24.39
N ILE A 15 -10.06 6.74 -23.42
CA ILE A 15 -9.20 5.59 -23.68
C ILE A 15 -9.79 4.37 -22.98
N ASN A 16 -10.79 3.76 -23.61
CA ASN A 16 -11.58 2.66 -23.03
C ASN A 16 -11.01 1.24 -23.28
N ARG A 17 -9.76 1.11 -23.73
CA ARG A 17 -9.12 -0.21 -23.95
C ARG A 17 -7.62 -0.18 -23.65
N PHE A 18 -7.27 -0.17 -22.37
CA PHE A 18 -6.01 -0.76 -21.92
C PHE A 18 -6.33 -1.73 -20.80
N GLU A 19 -5.91 -2.98 -20.94
CA GLU A 19 -5.87 -3.91 -19.80
C GLU A 19 -4.74 -3.46 -18.86
N THR A 20 -5.10 -3.15 -17.61
CA THR A 20 -4.41 -3.19 -16.30
C THR A 20 -2.88 -3.22 -16.12
N ASN A 21 -2.02 -3.10 -17.14
CA ASN A 21 -0.56 -3.23 -17.06
C ASN A 21 0.19 -1.92 -17.38
N ALA A 22 -0.30 -0.77 -16.93
CA ALA A 22 0.44 0.50 -17.04
C ALA A 22 1.48 0.61 -15.90
N GLN A 23 2.74 0.82 -16.26
CA GLN A 23 3.82 1.12 -15.30
C GLN A 23 4.11 2.62 -15.34
N GLY A 24 4.26 3.28 -14.19
CA GLY A 24 4.53 4.71 -14.20
C GLY A 24 4.96 5.27 -12.86
N PHE A 25 5.42 6.51 -12.89
CA PHE A 25 5.76 7.27 -11.71
C PHE A 25 5.55 8.76 -11.93
N VAL A 26 5.32 9.47 -10.83
CA VAL A 26 5.25 10.93 -10.80
C VAL A 26 6.43 11.44 -9.97
N ILE A 27 7.43 12.02 -10.64
CA ILE A 27 8.48 12.78 -9.96
C ILE A 27 7.96 14.21 -9.77
N ASN A 28 7.97 14.68 -8.54
CA ASN A 28 7.77 16.09 -8.24
C ASN A 28 9.08 16.60 -7.64
N ASP A 29 9.78 17.48 -8.36
CA ASP A 29 10.83 18.29 -7.77
C ASP A 29 10.29 19.68 -7.38
N ARG A 30 11.11 20.55 -6.78
CA ARG A 30 10.69 21.88 -6.33
C ARG A 30 10.26 22.81 -7.48
N THR A 31 10.45 22.44 -8.73
CA THR A 31 10.39 23.26 -9.94
C THR A 31 9.64 22.60 -11.10
N HIS A 32 9.51 21.28 -11.12
CA HIS A 32 8.96 20.50 -12.22
C HIS A 32 8.14 19.32 -11.72
N ARG A 33 7.12 18.98 -12.50
CA ARG A 33 6.39 17.71 -12.41
C ARG A 33 6.76 16.88 -13.63
N PHE A 34 7.17 15.64 -13.41
CA PHE A 34 7.45 14.66 -14.45
C PHE A 34 6.55 13.46 -14.23
N VAL A 35 5.76 13.13 -15.25
CA VAL A 35 4.90 11.95 -15.25
C VAL A 35 5.43 11.02 -16.32
N ALA A 36 5.97 9.86 -15.91
CA ALA A 36 6.27 8.78 -16.84
C ALA A 36 5.14 7.77 -16.75
N VAL A 37 4.48 7.51 -17.88
CA VAL A 37 3.55 6.39 -18.03
C VAL A 37 4.05 5.54 -19.20
N ALA A 38 4.43 4.31 -18.92
CA ALA A 38 4.64 3.26 -19.89
C ALA A 38 3.37 2.41 -19.97
N ALA A 39 2.71 2.40 -21.12
CA ALA A 39 1.60 1.50 -21.41
C ALA A 39 2.01 0.56 -22.56
N ARG A 40 1.66 -0.72 -22.45
CA ARG A 40 1.75 -1.67 -23.57
C ARG A 40 0.56 -1.45 -24.50
N HIS A 41 0.82 -1.13 -25.77
CA HIS A 41 -0.20 -1.18 -26.81
C HIS A 41 -0.22 -2.60 -27.39
N HIS A 42 -1.33 -3.32 -27.26
CA HIS A 42 -1.59 -4.55 -28.03
C HIS A 42 -2.56 -4.20 -29.16
N GLU A 43 -2.04 -3.93 -30.35
CA GLU A 43 -2.82 -4.13 -31.57
C GLU A 43 -2.52 -5.52 -32.12
N ALA A 44 -3.57 -6.19 -32.60
CA ALA A 44 -3.46 -7.53 -33.15
C ALA A 44 -2.62 -7.48 -34.44
N GLY A 45 -1.35 -7.83 -34.35
CA GLY A 45 -0.47 -8.04 -35.51
C GLY A 45 0.92 -7.42 -35.42
N ASP A 46 1.15 -6.44 -34.54
CA ASP A 46 2.44 -5.73 -34.44
C ASP A 46 3.09 -5.86 -33.05
N GLU A 47 4.43 -5.81 -33.04
CA GLU A 47 5.25 -5.84 -31.84
C GLU A 47 4.76 -4.83 -30.80
N ALA A 48 4.76 -5.22 -29.52
CA ALA A 48 4.28 -4.38 -28.43
C ALA A 48 5.06 -3.05 -28.35
N GLU A 49 4.48 -1.97 -28.86
CA GLU A 49 5.06 -0.62 -28.75
C GLU A 49 4.85 -0.07 -27.33
N MET A 50 5.94 0.32 -26.67
CA MET A 50 5.90 1.18 -25.47
C MET A 50 5.97 2.64 -25.90
N ALA A 51 4.95 3.42 -25.55
CA ALA A 51 4.96 4.88 -25.70
C ALA A 51 4.94 5.53 -24.31
N MET A 52 5.83 6.52 -24.09
CA MET A 52 5.73 7.43 -22.95
C MET A 52 5.28 8.79 -23.43
N GLY A 53 4.28 9.35 -22.74
CA GLY A 53 4.04 10.79 -22.74
C GLY A 53 4.60 11.37 -21.45
N TYR A 54 5.46 12.36 -21.53
CA TYR A 54 5.76 13.22 -20.39
C TYR A 54 5.02 14.54 -20.53
N GLU A 55 4.70 15.14 -19.40
CA GLU A 55 4.02 16.41 -19.29
C GLU A 55 4.74 17.22 -18.20
N PHE A 56 5.38 18.32 -18.58
CA PHE A 56 5.98 19.25 -17.63
C PHE A 56 4.94 20.26 -17.20
N THR A 57 4.69 20.39 -15.90
CA THR A 57 3.95 21.53 -15.37
C THR A 57 4.91 22.39 -14.55
N ASP A 58 5.08 23.64 -14.96
CA ASP A 58 5.89 24.60 -14.20
C ASP A 58 5.16 25.10 -12.93
N ARG A 59 5.83 25.94 -12.14
CA ARG A 59 5.25 26.54 -10.92
C ARG A 59 4.02 27.42 -11.15
N ASN A 60 3.76 27.83 -12.39
CA ASN A 60 2.64 28.67 -12.79
C ASN A 60 1.47 27.85 -13.37
N GLY A 61 1.58 26.53 -13.39
CA GLY A 61 0.57 25.65 -13.97
C GLY A 61 0.61 25.59 -15.49
N VAL A 62 1.68 26.09 -16.13
CA VAL A 62 1.86 26.05 -17.58
C VAL A 62 2.40 24.68 -17.96
N THR A 63 1.72 24.05 -18.90
CA THR A 63 1.99 22.67 -19.29
C THR A 63 2.68 22.57 -20.64
N SER A 64 3.79 21.84 -20.73
CA SER A 64 4.49 21.61 -22.00
C SER A 64 3.71 20.70 -22.94
N PRO A 65 3.88 20.79 -24.27
CA PRO A 65 3.31 19.83 -25.21
C PRO A 65 3.79 18.41 -24.92
N ARG A 66 2.85 17.45 -24.96
CA ARG A 66 3.11 16.02 -24.78
C ARG A 66 4.06 15.53 -25.87
N GLN A 67 5.24 15.04 -25.49
CA GLN A 67 6.13 14.35 -26.43
C GLN A 67 6.03 12.85 -26.24
N ILE A 68 5.93 12.13 -27.37
CA ILE A 68 5.91 10.67 -27.42
C ILE A 68 7.25 10.21 -27.99
N ILE A 69 8.05 9.50 -27.20
CA ILE A 69 9.32 8.93 -27.65
C ILE A 69 9.11 7.45 -28.00
N ARG A 70 9.59 7.03 -29.18
CA ARG A 70 9.57 5.64 -29.67
C ARG A 70 11.01 5.16 -29.91
N LEU A 71 11.38 4.01 -29.33
CA LEU A 71 12.69 3.32 -29.35
C LEU A 71 13.89 4.12 -28.74
N GLY A 72 14.79 3.43 -28.03
CA GLY A 72 15.88 4.06 -27.23
C GLY A 72 15.45 4.57 -25.82
N PHE A 73 14.28 4.13 -25.36
CA PHE A 73 13.59 4.62 -24.16
C PHE A 73 14.43 4.56 -22.87
N PHE A 74 14.99 3.40 -22.56
CA PHE A 74 15.76 3.23 -21.31
C PHE A 74 17.04 4.05 -21.33
N GLU A 75 17.71 4.11 -22.48
CA GLU A 75 18.94 4.91 -22.65
C GLU A 75 18.64 6.41 -22.55
N ALA A 76 17.54 6.89 -23.14
CA ALA A 76 17.13 8.29 -23.05
C ALA A 76 16.74 8.69 -21.62
N ILE A 77 16.01 7.84 -20.89
CA ILE A 77 15.67 8.13 -19.47
C ILE A 77 16.91 8.05 -18.60
N HIS A 78 17.74 7.03 -18.79
CA HIS A 78 18.99 6.88 -18.06
C HIS A 78 19.88 8.10 -18.29
N GLN A 79 20.06 8.54 -19.54
CA GLN A 79 20.83 9.73 -19.87
C GLN A 79 20.19 11.00 -19.28
N PHE A 80 18.86 11.12 -19.33
CA PHE A 80 18.16 12.22 -18.68
C PHE A 80 18.42 12.23 -17.17
N PHE A 81 18.33 11.08 -16.50
CA PHE A 81 18.58 10.96 -15.07
C PHE A 81 20.04 11.24 -14.75
N GLU A 82 20.98 10.71 -15.51
CA GLU A 82 22.42 10.98 -15.37
C GLU A 82 22.72 12.48 -15.45
N ASN A 83 22.07 13.19 -16.36
CA ASN A 83 22.29 14.62 -16.55
C ASN A 83 21.64 15.50 -15.47
N HIS A 84 20.57 15.03 -14.80
CA HIS A 84 19.75 15.89 -13.94
C HIS A 84 19.63 15.43 -12.48
N LEU A 85 19.81 14.14 -12.19
CA LEU A 85 19.56 13.55 -10.88
C LEU A 85 20.83 13.07 -10.17
N ARG A 86 21.97 13.01 -10.86
CA ARG A 86 23.24 12.57 -10.27
C ARG A 86 23.60 13.42 -9.04
N GLY A 87 23.73 12.76 -7.89
CA GLY A 87 24.02 13.42 -6.60
C GLY A 87 22.87 14.24 -6.01
N SER A 88 21.67 14.18 -6.61
CA SER A 88 20.48 14.89 -6.16
C SER A 88 19.60 14.03 -5.24
N SER A 89 18.78 14.71 -4.42
CA SER A 89 17.66 14.09 -3.70
C SER A 89 16.35 14.36 -4.43
N VAL A 90 15.56 13.32 -4.68
CA VAL A 90 14.34 13.37 -5.49
C VAL A 90 13.15 12.86 -4.68
N TYR A 91 12.02 13.57 -4.74
CA TYR A 91 10.77 13.12 -4.16
C TYR A 91 9.86 12.49 -5.22
N ILE A 92 9.40 11.28 -4.96
CA ILE A 92 8.50 10.53 -5.82
C ILE A 92 7.23 10.24 -5.04
N ALA A 93 6.10 10.83 -5.46
CA ALA A 93 4.84 10.67 -4.72
C ALA A 93 4.35 9.21 -4.75
N GLU A 94 4.39 8.60 -5.94
CA GLU A 94 4.06 7.20 -6.17
C GLU A 94 5.03 6.62 -7.20
N PHE A 95 5.62 5.46 -6.88
CA PHE A 95 6.56 4.75 -7.73
C PHE A 95 6.11 3.29 -7.91
N ILE A 96 5.86 2.87 -9.14
CA ILE A 96 5.51 1.48 -9.47
C ILE A 96 6.72 0.81 -10.11
N VAL A 97 7.25 -0.23 -9.47
CA VAL A 97 8.46 -0.92 -9.94
C VAL A 97 8.07 -2.04 -10.89
N GLY A 98 8.48 -1.92 -12.15
CA GLY A 98 8.52 -3.03 -13.10
C GLY A 98 9.84 -3.81 -13.05
N SER A 99 9.92 -4.90 -13.81
CA SER A 99 11.10 -5.77 -13.90
C SER A 99 12.35 -5.15 -14.52
N THR A 100 12.24 -3.98 -15.16
CA THR A 100 13.30 -3.36 -15.98
C THR A 100 13.98 -2.13 -15.35
N TRP A 101 13.59 -1.72 -14.15
CA TRP A 101 13.99 -0.42 -13.57
C TRP A 101 15.26 -0.44 -12.71
N GLN A 102 15.97 -1.58 -12.67
CA GLN A 102 17.08 -1.83 -11.74
C GLN A 102 18.31 -0.93 -11.98
N ASN A 103 18.43 -0.33 -13.16
CA ASN A 103 19.56 0.52 -13.55
C ASN A 103 19.15 1.95 -13.90
N LEU A 104 18.00 2.42 -13.42
CA LEU A 104 17.49 3.72 -13.85
C LEU A 104 18.21 4.90 -13.18
N PHE A 105 18.56 4.75 -11.89
CA PHE A 105 19.06 5.84 -11.09
C PHE A 105 20.58 5.94 -11.14
N PRO A 106 21.14 7.13 -11.44
CA PRO A 106 22.57 7.40 -11.38
C PRO A 106 23.15 7.17 -9.99
N GLN A 107 24.43 6.86 -9.95
CA GLN A 107 25.16 6.76 -8.69
C GLN A 107 25.03 8.05 -7.85
N GLY A 108 24.82 7.88 -6.55
CA GLY A 108 24.69 8.99 -5.60
C GLY A 108 23.31 9.66 -5.59
N THR A 109 22.37 9.24 -6.44
CA THR A 109 20.97 9.68 -6.36
C THR A 109 20.34 9.17 -5.07
N LYS A 110 19.60 10.03 -4.37
CA LYS A 110 18.78 9.68 -3.21
C LYS A 110 17.30 9.87 -3.53
N ILE A 111 16.47 8.88 -3.25
CA ILE A 111 15.03 8.95 -3.52
C ILE A 111 14.22 8.84 -2.24
N ILE A 112 13.26 9.76 -2.08
CA ILE A 112 12.25 9.79 -1.02
C ILE A 112 10.92 9.43 -1.66
N ILE A 113 10.31 8.33 -1.25
CA ILE A 113 9.12 7.79 -1.89
C ILE A 113 7.91 7.88 -0.95
N GLY A 114 6.82 8.47 -1.43
CA GLY A 114 5.54 8.47 -0.74
C GLY A 114 4.93 7.07 -0.70
N HIS A 115 4.70 6.47 -1.87
CA HIS A 115 4.17 5.12 -2.00
C HIS A 115 4.93 4.32 -3.07
N LEU A 116 5.63 3.27 -2.66
CA LEU A 116 6.29 2.31 -3.54
C LEU A 116 5.39 1.10 -3.76
N LYS A 117 5.08 0.77 -5.00
CA LYS A 117 4.29 -0.40 -5.39
C LYS A 117 5.18 -1.39 -6.14
N CYS A 118 5.25 -2.62 -5.63
CA CYS A 118 6.00 -3.73 -6.19
C CYS A 118 5.01 -4.84 -6.58
N PRO A 119 4.43 -4.78 -7.80
CA PRO A 119 3.42 -5.74 -8.24
C PRO A 119 4.00 -7.11 -8.61
N GLU A 120 5.29 -7.18 -8.95
CA GLU A 120 5.97 -8.42 -9.35
C GLU A 120 7.40 -8.43 -8.82
N ARG A 121 7.89 -9.64 -8.46
CA ARG A 121 9.28 -9.87 -8.00
C ARG A 121 9.72 -8.86 -6.94
N SER A 122 8.85 -8.61 -5.97
CA SER A 122 8.97 -7.52 -5.00
C SER A 122 10.32 -7.51 -4.28
N HIS A 123 10.84 -8.68 -3.90
CA HIS A 123 12.16 -8.82 -3.29
C HIS A 123 13.28 -8.24 -4.18
N ASN A 124 13.43 -8.74 -5.40
CA ASN A 124 14.45 -8.27 -6.35
C ASN A 124 14.30 -6.78 -6.68
N ALA A 125 13.06 -6.29 -6.77
CA ALA A 125 12.77 -4.89 -6.99
C ALA A 125 13.27 -4.00 -5.83
N LEU A 126 12.99 -4.41 -4.59
CA LEU A 126 13.47 -3.69 -3.41
C LEU A 126 14.98 -3.75 -3.28
N GLU A 127 15.62 -4.92 -3.48
CA GLU A 127 17.08 -5.05 -3.45
C GLU A 127 17.76 -4.09 -4.44
N ALA A 128 17.28 -4.04 -5.68
CA ALA A 128 17.85 -3.17 -6.70
C ALA A 128 17.67 -1.67 -6.38
N LEU A 129 16.58 -1.29 -5.71
CA LEU A 129 16.32 0.10 -5.35
C LEU A 129 16.96 0.53 -4.03
N THR A 130 17.32 -0.44 -3.16
CA THR A 130 17.85 -0.18 -1.82
C THR A 130 19.01 0.82 -1.81
N PRO A 131 20.00 0.75 -2.72
CA PRO A 131 21.11 1.71 -2.75
C PRO A 131 20.70 3.18 -2.95
N PHE A 132 19.52 3.42 -3.53
CA PHE A 132 19.04 4.76 -3.86
C PHE A 132 18.02 5.28 -2.85
N ILE A 133 17.32 4.39 -2.14
CA ILE A 133 16.22 4.75 -1.25
C ILE A 133 16.76 5.43 0.02
N GLU A 134 16.41 6.70 0.19
CA GLU A 134 16.64 7.43 1.44
C GLU A 134 15.50 7.20 2.45
N SER A 135 14.25 7.21 1.99
CA SER A 135 13.10 6.82 2.81
C SER A 135 11.88 6.44 1.97
N VAL A 136 11.01 5.59 2.53
CA VAL A 136 9.72 5.22 1.94
C VAL A 136 8.65 5.26 3.02
N LYS A 137 7.53 5.96 2.78
CA LYS A 137 6.43 6.00 3.76
C LYS A 137 5.54 4.75 3.69
N LYS A 138 5.15 4.35 2.47
CA LYS A 138 4.23 3.24 2.23
C LYS A 138 4.81 2.29 1.19
N ILE A 139 4.74 0.98 1.44
CA ILE A 139 5.06 -0.05 0.46
C ILE A 139 3.82 -0.92 0.21
N THR A 140 3.56 -1.25 -1.06
CA THR A 140 2.67 -2.34 -1.46
C THR A 140 3.49 -3.44 -2.12
N VAL A 141 3.38 -4.66 -1.63
CA VAL A 141 4.02 -5.84 -2.20
C VAL A 141 2.97 -6.86 -2.57
N ARG A 142 3.11 -7.47 -3.74
CA ARG A 142 2.39 -8.70 -4.06
C ARG A 142 3.21 -9.91 -3.60
N VAL A 143 2.57 -10.80 -2.86
CA VAL A 143 3.20 -12.02 -2.29
C VAL A 143 2.29 -13.24 -2.45
N HIS A 144 2.91 -14.41 -2.47
CA HIS A 144 2.20 -15.68 -2.61
C HIS A 144 2.17 -16.53 -1.33
N SER A 145 2.97 -16.16 -0.32
CA SER A 145 3.03 -16.85 0.96
C SER A 145 3.61 -15.91 2.04
N PRO A 146 3.43 -16.21 3.34
CA PRO A 146 4.07 -15.49 4.44
C PRO A 146 5.60 -15.71 4.50
N ASN A 147 6.13 -16.70 3.79
CA ASN A 147 7.56 -16.98 3.69
C ASN A 147 8.21 -16.29 2.48
N ASP A 148 7.53 -15.33 1.85
CA ASP A 148 8.08 -14.58 0.73
C ASP A 148 9.34 -13.80 1.18
N PRO A 149 10.48 -13.93 0.48
CA PRO A 149 11.74 -13.30 0.89
C PRO A 149 11.67 -11.76 0.87
N VAL A 150 10.61 -11.16 0.30
CA VAL A 150 10.40 -9.72 0.40
C VAL A 150 10.33 -9.24 1.85
N PHE A 151 9.83 -10.06 2.78
CA PHE A 151 9.71 -9.67 4.19
C PHE A 151 11.04 -9.60 4.93
N GLU A 152 12.10 -10.18 4.37
CA GLU A 152 13.48 -10.10 4.89
C GLU A 152 14.18 -8.79 4.47
N ASN A 153 13.61 -8.05 3.51
CA ASN A 153 14.21 -6.81 3.04
C ASN A 153 14.13 -5.72 4.12
N GLU A 154 15.27 -5.10 4.43
CA GLU A 154 15.39 -4.13 5.52
C GLU A 154 14.52 -2.88 5.37
N ILE A 155 14.10 -2.53 4.15
CA ILE A 155 13.23 -1.37 3.90
C ILE A 155 11.83 -1.64 4.45
N ILE A 156 11.36 -2.89 4.39
CA ILE A 156 10.04 -3.25 4.92
C ILE A 156 9.93 -2.84 6.39
N GLY A 157 10.97 -3.05 7.20
CA GLY A 157 10.92 -2.69 8.61
C GLY A 157 11.03 -1.20 8.92
N LYS A 158 11.24 -0.35 7.90
CA LYS A 158 11.42 1.11 8.05
C LYS A 158 10.21 1.92 7.57
N VAL A 159 9.19 1.28 6.98
CA VAL A 159 8.01 2.00 6.46
C VAL A 159 6.97 2.28 7.54
N GLU A 160 6.19 3.33 7.35
CA GLU A 160 5.04 3.65 8.20
C GLU A 160 3.86 2.70 7.91
N LYS A 161 3.72 2.24 6.65
CA LYS A 161 2.61 1.39 6.23
C LYS A 161 3.04 0.33 5.21
N LEU A 162 2.73 -0.92 5.50
CA LEU A 162 2.89 -2.04 4.58
C LEU A 162 1.52 -2.51 4.11
N VAL A 163 1.40 -2.71 2.80
CA VAL A 163 0.22 -3.28 2.14
C VAL A 163 0.63 -4.60 1.51
N ILE A 164 0.01 -5.68 1.94
CA ILE A 164 0.25 -7.03 1.47
C ILE A 164 -0.90 -7.39 0.51
N ASP A 165 -0.59 -7.41 -0.78
CA ASP A 165 -1.46 -7.95 -1.83
C ASP A 165 -1.20 -9.47 -1.94
N TYR A 166 -2.01 -10.26 -1.26
CA TYR A 166 -1.86 -11.71 -1.20
C TYR A 166 -2.75 -12.39 -2.22
N SER A 167 -2.17 -13.14 -3.15
CA SER A 167 -2.90 -13.90 -4.17
C SER A 167 -2.91 -15.42 -3.93
N GLY A 168 -2.56 -15.88 -2.74
CA GLY A 168 -2.51 -17.30 -2.41
C GLY A 168 -3.87 -17.88 -2.00
N ARG A 169 -3.93 -19.20 -1.85
CA ARG A 169 -5.19 -19.96 -1.62
C ARG A 169 -5.66 -19.99 -0.16
N GLY A 170 -5.07 -19.19 0.72
CA GLY A 170 -5.53 -19.06 2.12
C GLY A 170 -5.21 -20.25 3.03
N VAL A 171 -4.23 -21.08 2.65
CA VAL A 171 -3.78 -22.25 3.45
C VAL A 171 -2.60 -21.91 4.35
N ASP A 172 -1.89 -20.82 4.04
CA ASP A 172 -0.70 -20.43 4.79
C ASP A 172 -1.05 -19.80 6.14
N SER A 173 -0.23 -20.08 7.16
CA SER A 173 -0.36 -19.43 8.47
C SER A 173 0.36 -18.08 8.48
N TRP A 174 -0.38 -17.01 8.70
CA TRP A 174 0.15 -15.64 8.72
C TRP A 174 0.58 -15.17 10.11
N THR A 175 0.23 -15.93 11.15
CA THR A 175 0.35 -15.52 12.55
C THR A 175 1.75 -15.07 12.92
N ASP A 176 2.76 -15.90 12.68
CA ASP A 176 4.13 -15.63 13.10
C ASP A 176 4.75 -14.45 12.36
N LEU A 177 4.51 -14.35 11.05
CA LEU A 177 4.95 -13.21 10.26
C LEU A 177 4.31 -11.91 10.80
N LEU A 178 2.98 -11.85 10.86
CA LEU A 178 2.25 -10.65 11.27
C LEU A 178 2.54 -10.24 12.72
N ARG A 179 2.84 -11.21 13.60
CA ARG A 179 3.32 -10.93 14.96
C ARG A 179 4.65 -10.19 14.94
N ASN A 180 5.60 -10.64 14.11
CA ASN A 180 6.99 -10.21 14.17
C ASN A 180 7.31 -9.05 13.21
N LEU A 181 6.41 -8.70 12.29
CA LEU A 181 6.60 -7.55 11.42
C LEU A 181 6.81 -6.27 12.25
N PRO A 182 7.93 -5.54 12.04
CA PRO A 182 8.24 -4.32 12.79
C PRO A 182 7.51 -3.08 12.25
N VAL A 183 6.52 -3.26 11.38
CA VAL A 183 5.76 -2.18 10.73
C VAL A 183 4.58 -1.79 11.61
N PRO A 184 4.38 -0.48 11.92
CA PRO A 184 3.28 -0.07 12.79
C PRO A 184 1.92 -0.29 12.13
N HIS A 185 1.79 -0.06 10.82
CA HIS A 185 0.53 -0.25 10.10
C HIS A 185 0.65 -1.32 9.00
N VAL A 186 -0.10 -2.41 9.14
CA VAL A 186 -0.19 -3.47 8.13
C VAL A 186 -1.61 -3.53 7.58
N HIS A 187 -1.73 -3.55 6.25
CA HIS A 187 -2.97 -3.81 5.54
C HIS A 187 -2.83 -5.07 4.70
N MET A 188 -3.79 -5.98 4.82
CA MET A 188 -3.89 -7.15 3.97
C MET A 188 -5.07 -6.98 3.03
N ALA A 189 -4.77 -7.06 1.73
CA ALA A 189 -5.77 -6.91 0.67
C ALA A 189 -6.83 -8.02 0.69
N GLU A 190 -6.47 -9.17 1.29
CA GLU A 190 -7.33 -10.34 1.44
C GLU A 190 -7.43 -10.75 2.90
N LYS A 191 -8.47 -11.52 3.23
CA LYS A 191 -8.69 -12.00 4.59
C LYS A 191 -7.68 -13.09 4.97
N ILE A 192 -7.24 -13.08 6.23
CA ILE A 192 -6.69 -14.29 6.86
C ILE A 192 -7.78 -15.17 7.41
N ASN A 193 -7.46 -16.43 7.61
CA ASN A 193 -8.36 -17.35 8.29
C ASN A 193 -8.50 -16.96 9.77
N LEU A 194 -9.61 -17.34 10.38
CA LEU A 194 -9.90 -17.06 11.80
C LEU A 194 -8.88 -17.75 12.74
N LEU A 195 -8.35 -18.90 12.31
CA LEU A 195 -7.36 -19.67 13.06
C LEU A 195 -6.00 -18.96 13.15
N ASP A 196 -5.71 -18.00 12.29
CA ASP A 196 -4.54 -17.12 12.38
C ASP A 196 -4.88 -15.83 13.13
N LEU A 197 -6.06 -15.27 12.86
CA LEU A 197 -6.46 -13.99 13.45
C LEU A 197 -6.53 -14.04 14.97
N ILE A 198 -7.10 -15.12 15.53
CA ILE A 198 -7.31 -15.24 16.97
C ILE A 198 -5.99 -15.39 17.72
N PRO A 199 -5.07 -16.29 17.32
CA PRO A 199 -3.71 -16.32 17.87
C PRO A 199 -2.98 -14.99 17.72
N LEU A 200 -3.07 -14.32 16.56
CA LEU A 200 -2.45 -13.01 16.35
C LEU A 200 -2.93 -11.98 17.40
N ILE A 201 -4.24 -11.89 17.65
CA ILE A 201 -4.80 -10.99 18.67
C ILE A 201 -4.28 -11.35 20.07
N ASN A 202 -4.31 -12.62 20.45
CA ASN A 202 -3.82 -13.07 21.76
C ASN A 202 -2.32 -12.76 21.93
N MET A 203 -1.53 -12.94 20.88
CA MET A 203 -0.11 -12.63 20.89
C MET A 203 0.14 -11.13 20.98
N TRP A 204 -0.67 -10.29 20.32
CA TRP A 204 -0.59 -8.84 20.50
C TRP A 204 -0.88 -8.38 21.92
N ILE A 205 -1.83 -9.02 22.61
CA ILE A 205 -2.12 -8.80 24.02
C ILE A 205 -0.93 -9.25 24.89
N SER A 206 -0.47 -10.48 24.69
CA SER A 206 0.63 -11.06 25.47
C SER A 206 1.95 -10.30 25.30
N ASP A 207 2.26 -9.86 24.08
CA ASP A 207 3.48 -9.12 23.74
C ASP A 207 3.39 -7.63 24.09
N LYS A 208 2.22 -7.17 24.56
CA LYS A 208 1.92 -5.76 24.86
C LYS A 208 2.30 -4.85 23.69
N LYS A 209 1.71 -5.11 22.52
CA LYS A 209 1.96 -4.31 21.31
C LYS A 209 1.78 -2.82 21.60
N LYS A 210 2.61 -2.01 20.96
CA LYS A 210 2.67 -0.56 21.22
C LYS A 210 1.42 0.15 20.71
N ILE A 211 0.99 1.18 21.43
CA ILE A 211 -0.05 2.12 20.97
C ILE A 211 0.31 2.66 19.58
N GLY A 212 -0.70 2.70 18.70
CA GLY A 212 -0.54 3.06 17.29
C GLY A 212 -0.23 1.87 16.38
N THR A 213 -0.01 0.66 16.91
CA THR A 213 0.05 -0.55 16.07
C THR A 213 -1.33 -0.83 15.50
N LYS A 214 -1.41 -1.05 14.17
CA LYS A 214 -2.66 -1.24 13.45
C LYS A 214 -2.54 -2.35 12.41
N PHE A 215 -3.48 -3.28 12.46
CA PHE A 215 -3.68 -4.30 11.45
C PHE A 215 -5.06 -4.11 10.81
N THR A 216 -5.12 -4.23 9.50
CA THR A 216 -6.37 -4.18 8.76
C THR A 216 -6.40 -5.28 7.72
N MET A 217 -7.57 -5.89 7.49
CA MET A 217 -7.74 -6.85 6.41
C MET A 217 -9.09 -6.66 5.73
N GLN A 218 -9.12 -6.79 4.41
CA GLN A 218 -10.38 -6.79 3.68
C GLN A 218 -11.06 -8.16 3.84
N ALA A 219 -12.37 -8.17 4.09
CA ALA A 219 -13.14 -9.40 4.18
C ALA A 219 -14.59 -9.18 3.77
N THR A 220 -15.21 -10.17 3.13
CA THR A 220 -16.66 -10.21 2.89
C THR A 220 -17.46 -10.70 4.10
N THR A 221 -16.77 -11.23 5.11
CA THR A 221 -17.34 -11.90 6.27
C THR A 221 -16.97 -11.21 7.60
N VAL A 222 -16.81 -9.88 7.59
CA VAL A 222 -16.48 -9.10 8.81
C VAL A 222 -17.43 -9.40 9.98
N PRO A 223 -18.76 -9.49 9.79
CA PRO A 223 -19.65 -9.86 10.91
C PRO A 223 -19.34 -11.22 11.55
N GLN A 224 -18.88 -12.21 10.77
CA GLN A 224 -18.49 -13.52 11.29
C GLN A 224 -17.22 -13.41 12.14
N PHE A 225 -16.22 -12.64 11.69
CA PHE A 225 -15.01 -12.37 12.48
C PHE A 225 -15.34 -11.68 13.81
N ILE A 226 -16.18 -10.64 13.79
CA ILE A 226 -16.61 -9.94 15.00
C ILE A 226 -17.30 -10.90 15.97
N PHE A 227 -18.24 -11.73 15.48
CA PHE A 227 -18.94 -12.71 16.31
C PHE A 227 -17.97 -13.74 16.94
N SER A 228 -17.04 -14.27 16.15
CA SER A 228 -16.03 -15.20 16.62
C SER A 228 -15.10 -14.57 17.67
N ILE A 229 -14.69 -13.33 17.48
CA ILE A 229 -13.83 -12.61 18.44
C ILE A 229 -14.57 -12.39 19.77
N VAL A 230 -15.84 -11.98 19.74
CA VAL A 230 -16.67 -11.89 20.95
C VAL A 230 -16.74 -13.24 21.66
N THR A 231 -16.99 -14.31 20.91
CA THR A 231 -17.20 -15.66 21.49
C THR A 231 -15.91 -16.24 22.06
N TRP A 232 -14.80 -16.15 21.33
CA TRP A 232 -13.55 -16.83 21.68
C TRP A 232 -12.66 -16.00 22.60
N LEU A 233 -12.66 -14.67 22.45
CA LEU A 233 -11.83 -13.77 23.25
C LEU A 233 -12.61 -13.03 24.35
N LYS A 234 -13.94 -13.24 24.43
CA LYS A 234 -14.82 -12.54 25.40
C LYS A 234 -14.70 -11.02 25.31
N ALA A 235 -14.48 -10.50 24.10
CA ALA A 235 -14.31 -9.07 23.86
C ALA A 235 -15.59 -8.29 24.21
N GLN A 236 -15.43 -7.13 24.84
CA GLN A 236 -16.54 -6.29 25.26
C GLN A 236 -16.98 -5.36 24.12
N LYS A 237 -18.28 -5.16 23.96
CA LYS A 237 -18.81 -4.21 22.99
C LYS A 237 -18.86 -2.81 23.59
N LYS A 238 -18.29 -1.84 22.89
CA LYS A 238 -18.17 -0.43 23.28
C LYS A 238 -18.44 0.49 22.10
N VAL A 239 -18.47 1.79 22.30
CA VAL A 239 -18.63 2.79 21.24
C VAL A 239 -17.43 3.72 21.21
N ILE A 240 -17.05 4.14 20.01
CA ILE A 240 -16.14 5.25 19.78
C ILE A 240 -16.85 6.20 18.83
N ASP A 241 -17.00 7.46 19.22
CA ASP A 241 -17.64 8.46 18.37
C ASP A 241 -16.94 8.57 17.00
N GLY A 242 -17.74 8.67 15.95
CA GLY A 242 -17.27 8.72 14.56
C GLY A 242 -16.68 7.42 13.98
N ARG A 243 -16.57 6.32 14.74
CA ARG A 243 -16.16 5.00 14.22
C ARG A 243 -17.31 4.02 14.03
N SER A 244 -18.42 4.26 14.71
CA SER A 244 -19.66 3.50 14.53
C SER A 244 -20.31 3.85 13.19
N SER A 245 -20.74 2.82 12.46
CA SER A 245 -21.54 2.97 11.24
C SER A 245 -22.84 2.18 11.37
N GLY A 246 -23.82 2.44 10.51
CA GLY A 246 -25.08 1.68 10.54
C GLY A 246 -24.88 0.17 10.45
N GLN A 247 -23.83 -0.29 9.76
CA GLN A 247 -23.49 -1.71 9.65
C GLN A 247 -22.64 -2.24 10.82
N PHE A 248 -21.84 -1.39 11.45
CA PHE A 248 -20.96 -1.73 12.57
C PHE A 248 -21.13 -0.69 13.68
N PRO A 249 -22.21 -0.78 14.48
CA PRO A 249 -22.58 0.28 15.42
C PRO A 249 -21.72 0.31 16.69
N PHE A 250 -20.86 -0.70 16.90
CA PHE A 250 -19.99 -0.83 18.06
C PHE A 250 -18.59 -1.24 17.63
N VAL A 251 -17.64 -1.05 18.54
CA VAL A 251 -16.30 -1.63 18.50
C VAL A 251 -16.21 -2.74 19.54
N LEU A 252 -15.28 -3.66 19.37
CA LEU A 252 -14.89 -4.62 20.40
C LEU A 252 -13.64 -4.11 21.10
N THR A 253 -13.58 -4.33 22.41
CA THR A 253 -12.43 -3.97 23.24
C THR A 253 -11.88 -5.17 23.99
N LEU A 254 -10.55 -5.25 24.04
CA LEU A 254 -9.80 -6.23 24.82
C LEU A 254 -8.67 -5.48 25.55
N PRO A 255 -8.59 -5.53 26.89
CA PRO A 255 -7.50 -4.88 27.61
C PRO A 255 -6.17 -5.57 27.28
N ILE A 256 -5.11 -4.77 27.09
CA ILE A 256 -3.74 -5.26 26.97
C ILE A 256 -3.03 -5.12 28.32
N ASP A 257 -3.08 -3.91 28.89
CA ASP A 257 -2.51 -3.57 30.19
C ASP A 257 -3.23 -2.37 30.84
N ASP A 258 -2.58 -1.70 31.78
CA ASP A 258 -3.16 -0.55 32.49
C ASP A 258 -3.23 0.72 31.63
N GLN A 259 -2.51 0.76 30.50
CA GLN A 259 -2.37 1.95 29.66
C GLN A 259 -2.98 1.77 28.27
N SER A 260 -3.21 0.53 27.83
CA SER A 260 -3.59 0.22 26.45
C SER A 260 -4.68 -0.85 26.33
N GLU A 261 -5.44 -0.75 25.24
CA GLU A 261 -6.46 -1.72 24.83
C GLU A 261 -6.42 -1.96 23.32
N LEU A 262 -6.84 -3.15 22.90
CA LEU A 262 -7.14 -3.44 21.50
C LEU A 262 -8.56 -3.00 21.19
N ILE A 263 -8.68 -2.21 20.14
CA ILE A 263 -9.95 -1.84 19.51
C ILE A 263 -10.09 -2.64 18.23
N ILE A 264 -11.20 -3.35 18.09
CA ILE A 264 -11.50 -4.15 16.89
C ILE A 264 -12.86 -3.73 16.33
N ASN A 265 -12.92 -3.30 15.07
CA ASN A 265 -14.18 -2.88 14.46
C ASN A 265 -14.27 -3.25 12.98
N GLY A 266 -15.51 -3.38 12.51
CA GLY A 266 -15.79 -3.41 11.09
C GLY A 266 -15.84 -1.98 10.53
N SER A 267 -15.43 -1.82 9.27
CA SER A 267 -15.50 -0.54 8.56
C SER A 267 -15.71 -0.79 7.07
N GLU A 268 -16.14 0.24 6.34
CA GLU A 268 -16.07 0.22 4.89
C GLU A 268 -14.62 0.26 4.43
N THR A 269 -14.29 -0.50 3.37
CA THR A 269 -12.95 -0.42 2.79
C THR A 269 -12.73 0.96 2.15
N PRO A 270 -11.68 1.69 2.56
CA PRO A 270 -11.30 2.97 1.95
C PRO A 270 -11.07 2.84 0.44
N ALA A 271 -11.35 3.91 -0.31
CA ALA A 271 -11.19 3.93 -1.77
C ALA A 271 -9.79 3.46 -2.22
N GLU A 272 -8.73 3.80 -1.48
CA GLU A 272 -7.34 3.40 -1.78
C GLU A 272 -7.09 1.89 -1.80
N PHE A 273 -7.97 1.10 -1.18
CA PHE A 273 -7.85 -0.36 -1.10
C PHE A 273 -8.93 -1.10 -1.90
N ARG A 274 -9.96 -0.40 -2.39
CA ARG A 274 -11.03 -1.03 -3.17
C ARG A 274 -10.52 -1.67 -4.46
N THR A 275 -9.46 -1.10 -5.06
CA THR A 275 -8.82 -1.65 -6.25
C THR A 275 -8.03 -2.94 -5.99
N LEU A 276 -7.71 -3.22 -4.73
CA LEU A 276 -7.03 -4.46 -4.33
C LEU A 276 -8.04 -5.59 -4.01
N ALA A 277 -9.29 -5.24 -3.74
CA ALA A 277 -10.34 -6.25 -3.62
C ALA A 277 -10.53 -6.94 -4.99
N GLY A 278 -10.63 -8.26 -4.99
CA GLY A 278 -10.98 -9.00 -6.20
C GLY A 278 -12.25 -8.45 -6.87
N SER A 279 -12.29 -8.46 -8.20
CA SER A 279 -13.35 -7.86 -9.04
C SER A 279 -14.78 -8.36 -8.75
N GLY A 280 -14.95 -9.38 -7.91
CA GLY A 280 -16.24 -9.93 -7.50
C GLY A 280 -16.80 -9.39 -6.17
N TRP A 281 -16.18 -8.38 -5.53
CA TRP A 281 -16.61 -7.88 -4.22
C TRP A 281 -17.47 -6.62 -4.36
N PRO A 282 -18.81 -6.70 -4.30
CA PRO A 282 -19.68 -5.54 -4.52
C PRO A 282 -19.54 -4.47 -3.42
N THR A 283 -19.16 -4.86 -2.20
CA THR A 283 -18.89 -3.95 -1.08
C THR A 283 -17.76 -4.52 -0.21
N PRO A 284 -16.48 -4.27 -0.53
CA PRO A 284 -15.40 -4.71 0.34
C PRO A 284 -15.54 -4.01 1.69
N GLN A 285 -15.67 -4.82 2.74
CA GLN A 285 -15.57 -4.37 4.13
C GLN A 285 -14.16 -4.67 4.63
N MET A 286 -13.82 -4.05 5.75
CA MET A 286 -12.53 -4.21 6.39
C MET A 286 -12.72 -4.50 7.87
N LEU A 287 -11.98 -5.47 8.38
CA LEU A 287 -11.76 -5.58 9.82
C LEU A 287 -10.55 -4.73 10.19
N VAL A 288 -10.70 -3.92 11.22
CA VAL A 288 -9.66 -3.06 11.78
C VAL A 288 -9.33 -3.54 13.18
N ILE A 289 -8.05 -3.71 13.49
CA ILE A 289 -7.52 -4.03 14.80
C ILE A 289 -6.44 -2.99 15.12
N GLU A 290 -6.59 -2.27 16.22
CA GLU A 290 -5.72 -1.16 16.57
C GLU A 290 -5.43 -1.15 18.07
N VAL A 291 -4.17 -0.95 18.45
CA VAL A 291 -3.80 -0.69 19.84
C VAL A 291 -3.98 0.79 20.13
N MET A 292 -4.85 1.11 21.09
CA MET A 292 -5.17 2.47 21.50
C MET A 292 -4.95 2.67 23.00
N PRO A 293 -4.85 3.92 23.50
CA PRO A 293 -4.86 4.19 24.93
C PRO A 293 -6.11 3.61 25.59
N LYS A 294 -5.97 3.10 26.81
CA LYS A 294 -7.12 2.58 27.58
C LYS A 294 -8.14 3.69 27.86
N GLY A 295 -9.42 3.37 27.70
CA GLY A 295 -10.51 4.34 27.86
C GLY A 295 -10.77 5.15 26.59
N THR A 296 -10.27 4.69 25.43
CA THR A 296 -10.62 5.31 24.15
C THR A 296 -12.07 5.02 23.78
N ALA A 297 -12.60 3.86 24.18
CA ALA A 297 -13.97 3.46 23.89
C ALA A 297 -14.85 3.57 25.15
N ASP A 298 -16.02 4.17 24.96
CA ASP A 298 -17.05 4.36 25.97
C ASP A 298 -17.95 3.12 26.08
N GLU A 299 -18.52 2.91 27.26
CA GLU A 299 -19.55 1.87 27.43
C GLU A 299 -20.76 2.17 26.54
N ILE A 300 -21.43 1.12 26.05
CA ILE A 300 -22.71 1.30 25.37
C ILE A 300 -23.73 1.63 26.46
N ASP A 301 -24.25 2.85 26.46
CA ASP A 301 -25.37 3.23 27.33
C ASP A 301 -26.50 2.20 27.18
N ALA A 302 -26.86 1.56 28.30
CA ALA A 302 -27.81 0.46 28.37
C ALA A 302 -29.27 0.90 28.23
#